data_AF-A0A0K0D782-F1
#
_entry.id   AF-A0A0K0D782-F1
#
_cell.length_a   1.000
_cell.length_b   1.000
_cell.length_c   1.000
_cell.angle_alpha   90.00
_cell.angle_beta   90.00
_cell.angle_gamma   90.00
#
_symmetry.space_group_name_H-M   'P 1'
#
loop_
_entity.id
_entity.type
_entity.pdbx_description
1 polymer ?
#
loop_
_entity_poly.entity_id
_entity_poly.type
_entity_poly.pdbx_seq_one_letter_code
_entity_poly.pdbx_strand_id
1 'polypeptide(L)'
;MTSYLIVLACIPAWILKMAEDERCYEEAKKQALTELERCRTHVLREFEQRRKQCEDAYRAEMDVMRQKLDKRLKEYEQVQTDMALNKFRRLSMDHSIRSREEREKKMREMNESSKQVFNKERKRFSIG
;
A
#
# COMPACT_ATOMS: atom_id res chain seq x y z
N MET A 1 -31.92 -71.05 5.89
CA MET A 1 -32.03 -69.63 6.31
C MET A 1 -32.14 -69.45 7.84
N THR A 2 -32.12 -70.51 8.65
CA THR A 2 -32.26 -70.45 10.11
C THR A 2 -30.93 -70.36 10.89
N SER A 3 -29.79 -70.61 10.26
CA SER A 3 -28.48 -70.68 10.96
C SER A 3 -27.84 -69.33 11.28
N TYR A 4 -28.15 -68.26 10.54
CA TYR A 4 -27.60 -66.92 10.80
C TYR A 4 -28.23 -66.22 12.01
N LEU A 5 -29.45 -66.62 12.39
CA LEU A 5 -30.18 -66.03 13.53
C LEU A 5 -29.68 -66.54 14.89
N ILE A 6 -29.08 -67.73 14.94
CA ILE A 6 -28.58 -68.34 16.19
C ILE A 6 -27.21 -67.74 16.60
N VAL A 7 -26.39 -67.33 15.63
CA VAL A 7 -25.03 -66.81 15.90
C VAL A 7 -25.06 -65.43 16.58
N LEU A 8 -26.08 -64.61 16.30
CA LEU A 8 -26.23 -63.29 16.92
C LEU A 8 -26.69 -63.37 18.39
N ALA A 9 -27.32 -64.47 18.82
CA ALA A 9 -27.86 -64.63 20.17
C ALA A 9 -26.79 -64.94 21.25
N CYS A 10 -25.54 -65.19 20.85
CA CYS A 10 -24.46 -65.58 21.77
C CYS A 10 -23.30 -64.57 21.85
N ILE A 11 -23.43 -63.38 21.25
CA ILE A 11 -22.39 -62.35 21.36
C ILE A 11 -22.46 -61.73 22.77
N PRO A 12 -21.38 -61.82 23.58
CA PRO A 12 -21.36 -61.19 24.89
C PRO A 12 -21.54 -59.67 24.81
N ALA A 13 -22.34 -59.10 25.71
CA ALA A 13 -22.65 -57.67 25.75
C ALA A 13 -21.41 -56.75 25.79
N TRP A 14 -20.30 -57.22 26.36
CA TRP A 14 -19.05 -56.44 26.40
C TRP A 14 -18.42 -56.25 25.02
N ILE A 15 -18.60 -57.18 24.08
CA ILE A 15 -18.11 -57.06 22.69
C ILE A 15 -18.92 -55.99 21.95
N LEU A 16 -20.24 -56.00 22.12
CA LEU A 16 -21.12 -54.99 21.54
C LEU A 16 -20.79 -53.60 22.08
N LYS A 17 -20.61 -53.48 23.40
CA LYS A 17 -20.20 -52.24 24.04
C LYS A 17 -18.83 -51.75 23.53
N MET A 18 -17.84 -52.63 23.42
CA MET A 18 -16.53 -52.26 22.86
C MET A 18 -16.63 -51.75 21.43
N ALA A 19 -17.44 -52.39 20.58
CA ALA A 19 -17.65 -51.94 19.20
C ALA A 19 -18.38 -50.58 19.12
N GLU A 20 -19.30 -50.31 20.06
CA GLU A 20 -19.95 -49.01 20.19
C GLU A 20 -18.96 -47.93 20.69
N ASP A 21 -18.14 -48.25 21.69
CA ASP A 21 -17.11 -47.35 22.21
C ASP A 21 -16.07 -47.00 21.12
N GLU A 22 -15.63 -47.98 20.34
CA GLU A 22 -14.71 -47.77 19.21
C GLU A 22 -15.33 -46.89 18.12
N ARG A 23 -16.61 -47.10 17.79
CA ARG A 23 -17.35 -46.22 16.87
C ARG A 23 -17.43 -44.79 17.39
N CYS A 24 -17.80 -44.61 18.66
CA CYS A 24 -17.87 -43.29 19.29
C CYS A 24 -16.51 -42.59 19.27
N TYR A 25 -15.43 -43.32 19.53
CA TYR A 25 -14.07 -42.79 19.47
C TYR A 25 -13.69 -42.34 18.05
N GLU A 26 -13.94 -43.16 17.03
CA GLU A 26 -13.63 -42.79 15.65
C GLU A 26 -14.48 -41.61 15.15
N GLU A 27 -15.73 -41.49 15.61
CA GLU A 27 -16.56 -40.32 15.32
C GLU A 27 -16.03 -39.04 16.00
N ALA A 28 -15.68 -39.12 17.29
CA ALA A 28 -15.08 -38.00 18.01
C ALA A 28 -13.75 -37.55 17.38
N LYS A 29 -12.93 -38.51 16.92
CA LYS A 29 -11.67 -38.24 16.22
C LYS A 29 -11.91 -37.54 14.88
N LYS A 30 -12.90 -37.96 14.10
CA LYS A 30 -13.29 -37.28 12.84
C LYS A 30 -13.77 -35.85 13.09
N GLN A 31 -14.57 -35.64 14.13
CA GLN A 31 -15.03 -34.31 14.53
C GLN A 31 -13.85 -33.42 14.95
N ALA A 32 -12.94 -33.94 15.76
CA ALA A 32 -11.74 -33.22 16.19
C ALA A 32 -10.85 -32.81 15.01
N LEU A 33 -10.66 -33.70 14.02
CA LEU A 33 -9.91 -33.38 12.81
C LEU A 33 -10.59 -32.28 11.98
N THR A 34 -11.92 -32.32 11.89
CA THR A 34 -12.70 -31.32 11.15
C THR A 34 -12.59 -29.94 11.80
N GLU A 35 -12.71 -29.87 13.13
CA GLU A 35 -12.55 -28.61 13.87
C GLU A 35 -11.11 -28.09 13.83
N LEU A 36 -10.11 -28.98 13.85
CA LEU A 36 -8.71 -28.60 13.70
C LEU A 36 -8.45 -27.98 12.32
N GLU A 37 -8.99 -28.57 11.25
CA GLU A 37 -8.85 -28.02 9.89
C GLU A 37 -9.58 -26.69 9.72
N ARG A 38 -10.76 -26.56 10.34
CA ARG A 38 -11.50 -25.30 10.41
C ARG A 38 -10.68 -24.20 11.11
N CYS A 39 -10.06 -24.53 12.25
CA CYS A 39 -9.19 -23.61 12.98
C CYS A 39 -7.98 -23.19 12.15
N ARG A 40 -7.30 -24.14 11.49
CA ARG A 40 -6.17 -23.85 10.59
C ARG A 40 -6.57 -22.92 9.47
N THR A 41 -7.68 -23.22 8.80
CA THR A 41 -8.20 -22.40 7.70
C THR A 41 -8.54 -20.98 8.18
N HIS A 42 -9.18 -20.86 9.35
CA HIS A 42 -9.51 -19.55 9.92
C HIS A 42 -8.25 -18.72 10.21
N VAL A 43 -7.25 -19.33 10.85
CA VAL A 43 -5.98 -18.66 11.16
C VAL A 43 -5.27 -18.20 9.88
N LEU A 44 -5.20 -19.03 8.85
CA LEU A 44 -4.60 -18.65 7.57
C LEU A 44 -5.32 -17.46 6.91
N ARG A 45 -6.66 -17.46 6.92
CA ARG A 45 -7.46 -16.35 6.39
C ARG A 45 -7.23 -15.06 7.16
N GLU A 46 -7.18 -15.12 8.49
CA GLU A 46 -6.91 -13.95 9.34
C GLU A 46 -5.52 -13.36 9.05
N PHE A 47 -4.50 -14.20 8.90
CA PHE A 47 -3.16 -13.75 8.53
C PHE A 47 -3.13 -13.10 7.16
N GLU A 48 -3.77 -13.71 6.16
CA GLU A 48 -3.82 -13.15 4.82
C GLU A 48 -4.59 -11.83 4.76
N GLN A 49 -5.71 -11.74 5.48
CA GLN A 49 -6.48 -10.50 5.60
C GLN A 49 -5.65 -9.39 6.24
N ARG A 50 -4.95 -9.66 7.35
CA ARG A 50 -4.11 -8.67 8.03
C ARG A 50 -2.93 -8.24 7.17
N ARG A 51 -2.31 -9.18 6.44
CA ARG A 51 -1.24 -8.88 5.48
C ARG A 51 -1.75 -7.93 4.40
N LYS A 52 -2.90 -8.23 3.79
CA LYS A 52 -3.51 -7.38 2.77
C LYS A 52 -3.84 -5.98 3.31
N GLN A 53 -4.44 -5.90 4.49
CA GLN A 53 -4.73 -4.60 5.13
C GLN A 53 -3.47 -3.78 5.39
N CYS A 54 -2.37 -4.42 5.81
CA CYS A 54 -1.09 -3.75 6.01
C CYS A 54 -0.49 -3.25 4.69
N GLU A 55 -0.52 -4.06 3.63
CA GLU A 55 -0.06 -3.67 2.29
C GLU A 55 -0.90 -2.51 1.72
N ASP A 56 -2.22 -2.56 1.86
CA ASP A 56 -3.13 -1.51 1.39
C ASP A 56 -2.92 -0.21 2.17
N ALA A 57 -2.71 -0.28 3.49
CA ALA A 57 -2.38 0.88 4.32
C ALA A 57 -1.05 1.53 3.90
N TYR A 58 -0.01 0.71 3.67
CA TYR A 58 1.28 1.20 3.21
C TYR A 58 1.19 1.85 1.82
N ARG A 59 0.44 1.26 0.89
CA ARG A 59 0.18 1.85 -0.43
C ARG A 59 -0.52 3.19 -0.32
N ALA A 60 -1.55 3.28 0.51
CA ALA A 60 -2.27 4.53 0.74
C ALA A 60 -1.34 5.61 1.31
N GLU A 61 -0.46 5.27 2.26
CA GLU A 61 0.53 6.20 2.81
C GLU A 61 1.50 6.70 1.72
N MET A 62 2.01 5.79 0.88
CA MET A 62 2.87 6.16 -0.24
C MET A 62 2.19 7.05 -1.26
N ASP A 63 0.92 6.81 -1.58
CA ASP A 63 0.17 7.66 -2.49
C ASP A 63 -0.09 9.05 -1.91
N VAL A 64 -0.38 9.14 -0.60
CA VAL A 64 -0.48 10.44 0.10
C VAL A 64 0.84 11.19 0.05
N MET A 65 1.98 10.51 0.27
CA MET A 65 3.30 11.13 0.20
C MET A 65 3.63 11.61 -1.22
N ARG A 66 3.34 10.81 -2.25
CA ARG A 66 3.47 11.21 -3.65
C ARG A 66 2.63 12.45 -3.97
N GLN A 67 1.36 12.46 -3.58
CA GLN A 67 0.48 13.62 -3.79
C GLN A 67 1.00 14.88 -3.10
N LYS A 68 1.53 14.75 -1.88
CA LYS A 68 2.17 15.86 -1.15
C LYS A 68 3.40 16.39 -1.89
N LEU A 69 4.24 15.51 -2.41
CA LEU A 69 5.42 15.88 -3.19
C LEU A 69 5.04 16.58 -4.50
N ASP A 70 4.07 16.04 -5.23
CA ASP A 70 3.56 16.64 -6.48
C ASP A 70 2.94 18.01 -6.25
N LYS A 71 2.15 18.16 -5.18
CA LYS A 71 1.57 19.45 -4.79
C LYS A 71 2.68 20.46 -4.47
N ARG A 72 3.66 20.08 -3.64
CA ARG A 72 4.79 20.94 -3.31
C ARG A 72 5.56 21.33 -4.57
N LEU A 73 5.83 20.39 -5.47
CA LEU A 73 6.53 20.67 -6.73
C LEU A 73 5.79 21.73 -7.55
N LYS A 74 4.48 21.59 -7.73
CA LYS A 74 3.63 22.58 -8.43
C LYS A 74 3.68 23.96 -7.77
N GLU A 75 3.58 24.01 -6.44
CA GLU A 75 3.69 25.26 -5.68
C GLU A 75 5.07 25.91 -5.88
N TYR A 76 6.16 25.14 -5.85
CA TYR A 76 7.51 25.65 -6.11
C TYR A 76 7.65 26.20 -7.54
N GLU A 77 7.13 25.50 -8.54
CA GLU A 77 7.13 25.95 -9.94
C GLU A 77 6.35 27.25 -10.12
N GLN A 78 5.20 27.36 -9.46
CA GLN A 78 4.38 28.56 -9.50
C GLN A 78 5.10 29.76 -8.84
N VAL A 79 5.64 29.60 -7.63
CA VAL A 79 6.39 30.66 -6.93
C VAL A 79 7.59 31.13 -7.76
N GLN A 80 8.30 30.21 -8.41
CA GLN A 80 9.44 30.55 -9.27
C GLN A 80 9.00 31.30 -10.54
N THR A 81 7.88 30.91 -11.14
CA THR A 81 7.28 31.62 -12.28
C THR A 81 6.86 33.03 -11.90
N ASP A 82 6.17 33.20 -10.77
CA ASP A 82 5.75 34.51 -10.27
C ASP A 82 6.94 35.40 -9.94
N MET A 83 8.01 34.83 -9.37
CA MET A 83 9.24 35.57 -9.09
C MET A 83 9.92 36.03 -10.38
N ALA A 84 10.01 35.16 -11.39
CA ALA A 84 10.55 35.53 -12.70
C ALA A 84 9.72 36.66 -13.33
N LEU A 85 8.40 36.53 -13.37
CA LEU A 85 7.48 37.56 -13.90
C LEU A 85 7.62 38.89 -13.17
N ASN A 86 7.76 38.87 -11.84
CA ASN A 86 7.98 40.09 -11.06
C ASN A 86 9.32 40.76 -11.39
N LYS A 87 10.40 39.98 -11.56
CA LYS A 87 11.70 40.53 -11.97
C LYS A 87 11.62 41.13 -13.38
N PHE A 88 10.93 40.45 -14.32
CA PHE A 88 10.67 40.96 -15.67
C PHE A 88 9.89 42.29 -15.66
N ARG A 89 8.84 42.39 -14.85
CA ARG A 89 8.07 43.64 -14.70
C ARG A 89 8.93 44.78 -14.17
N ARG A 90 9.74 44.52 -13.12
CA ARG A 90 10.65 45.54 -12.55
C ARG A 90 11.67 46.03 -13.57
N LEU A 91 12.28 45.12 -14.33
CA LEU A 91 13.24 45.47 -15.40
C LEU A 91 12.60 46.22 -16.55
N SER A 92 11.34 45.93 -16.87
CA SER A 92 10.60 46.64 -17.93
C SER A 92 10.28 48.08 -17.53
N MET A 93 10.06 48.33 -16.23
CA MET A 93 9.80 49.66 -15.66
C MET A 93 11.08 50.41 -15.23
N ASP A 94 12.26 49.83 -15.43
CA ASP A 94 13.52 50.44 -15.03
C ASP A 94 13.91 51.57 -16.00
N HIS A 95 13.67 52.81 -15.56
CA HIS A 95 13.99 54.04 -16.28
C HIS A 95 15.50 54.35 -16.33
N SER A 96 16.34 53.64 -15.58
CA SER A 96 17.80 53.80 -15.66
C SER A 96 18.39 53.21 -16.95
N ILE A 97 17.70 52.25 -17.57
CA ILE A 97 18.12 51.58 -18.80
C ILE A 97 17.63 52.37 -20.01
N ARG A 98 18.56 53.05 -20.68
CA ARG A 98 18.26 53.99 -21.77
C ARG A 98 18.20 53.33 -23.16
N SER A 99 18.88 52.20 -23.35
CA SER A 99 18.93 51.49 -24.64
C SER A 99 18.10 50.21 -24.62
N ARG A 100 17.39 49.96 -25.73
CA ARG A 100 16.66 48.71 -25.96
C ARG A 100 17.59 47.49 -25.95
N GLU A 101 18.78 47.61 -26.54
CA GLU A 101 19.79 46.53 -26.56
C GLU A 101 20.28 46.18 -25.16
N GLU A 102 20.54 47.18 -24.33
CA GLU A 102 20.96 46.98 -22.94
C GLU A 102 19.85 46.29 -22.13
N ARG A 103 18.58 46.67 -22.38
CA ARG A 103 17.41 46.02 -21.77
C ARG A 103 17.28 44.57 -22.20
N GLU A 104 17.39 44.28 -23.50
CA GLU A 104 17.31 42.91 -24.04
C GLU A 104 18.47 42.02 -23.54
N LYS A 105 19.67 42.60 -23.36
CA LYS A 105 20.81 41.91 -22.74
C LYS A 105 20.53 41.57 -21.27
N LYS A 106 20.11 42.55 -20.45
CA LYS A 106 19.75 42.33 -19.04
C LYS A 106 18.60 41.34 -18.87
N MET A 107 17.62 41.35 -19.77
CA MET A 107 16.52 40.38 -19.81
C MET A 107 17.03 38.94 -20.01
N ARG A 108 17.97 38.74 -20.95
CA ARG A 108 18.57 37.43 -21.21
C ARG A 108 19.38 36.93 -20.02
N GLU A 109 20.26 37.76 -19.46
CA GLU A 109 21.09 37.41 -18.31
C GLU A 109 20.25 37.06 -17.07
N MET A 110 19.20 37.83 -16.80
CA MET A 110 18.26 37.54 -15.71
C MET A 110 17.52 36.21 -15.92
N ASN A 111 17.10 35.91 -17.15
CA ASN A 111 16.42 34.66 -17.48
C ASN A 111 17.36 33.47 -17.28
N GLU A 112 18.60 33.58 -17.77
CA GLU A 112 19.66 32.58 -17.58
C GLU A 112 19.92 32.29 -16.09
N SER A 113 20.10 33.36 -15.30
CA SER A 113 20.33 33.29 -13.87
C SER A 113 19.14 32.66 -13.12
N SER A 114 17.92 33.06 -13.47
CA SER A 114 16.70 32.50 -12.85
C SER A 114 16.54 31.02 -13.18
N LYS A 115 16.84 30.59 -14.42
CA LYS A 115 16.85 29.17 -14.82
C LYS A 115 17.90 28.35 -14.06
N GLN A 116 19.09 28.91 -13.84
CA GLN A 116 20.12 28.23 -13.05
C GLN A 116 19.71 28.00 -11.60
N VAL A 117 19.13 29.02 -10.96
CA VAL A 117 18.60 28.92 -9.59
C VAL A 117 17.49 27.87 -9.55
N PHE A 118 16.52 27.95 -10.47
CA PHE A 118 15.44 26.97 -10.57
C PHE A 118 15.96 25.54 -10.70
N ASN A 119 16.92 25.30 -11.60
CA ASN A 119 17.50 23.96 -11.77
C ASN A 119 18.25 23.46 -10.53
N LYS A 120 18.93 24.35 -9.79
CA LYS A 120 19.59 23.99 -8.52
C LYS A 120 18.57 23.68 -7.41
N GLU A 121 17.52 24.48 -7.28
CA GLU A 121 16.41 24.21 -6.34
C GLU A 121 15.72 22.88 -6.68
N ARG A 122 15.41 22.64 -7.95
CA ARG A 122 14.75 21.41 -8.42
C ARG A 122 15.58 20.17 -8.14
N LYS A 123 16.90 20.24 -8.35
CA LYS A 123 17.83 19.16 -7.96
C LYS A 123 17.82 18.90 -6.46
N ARG A 124 17.82 19.95 -5.62
CA ARG A 124 17.71 19.82 -4.16
C ARG A 124 16.39 19.17 -3.74
N PHE A 125 15.29 19.53 -4.40
CA PHE A 125 13.98 18.94 -4.14
C PHE A 125 13.91 17.44 -4.46
N SER A 126 14.64 16.99 -5.49
CA SER A 126 14.69 15.58 -5.90
C SER A 126 15.61 14.69 -5.07
N ILE A 127 16.49 15.27 -4.24
CA ILE A 127 17.46 14.52 -3.41
C ILE A 127 16.92 14.33 -1.98
N GLY A 128 15.85 15.06 -1.60
CA GLY A 128 15.22 14.98 -0.29
C GLY A 128 14.35 13.75 -0.10
#